data_AF-Q0PE51-F1
#
_entry.id   AF-Q0PE51-F1
#
_cell.length_a   1.000
_cell.length_b   1.000
_cell.length_c   1.000
_cell.angle_alpha   90.00
_cell.angle_beta   90.00
_cell.angle_gamma   90.00
#
_symmetry.space_group_name_H-M   'P 1'
#
loop_
_entity.id
_entity.type
_entity.pdbx_description
1 polymer ?
#
loop_
_entity_poly.entity_id
_entity_poly.type
_entity_poly.pdbx_seq_one_letter_code
_entity_poly.pdbx_strand_id
1 'polypeptide(L)'
;GSGKTTLVARTFKDEIVKRHFECYAWITVSQSYVIEDLLRRLIKEFCKAKKEEVPADMNAMSYNELLEILVNYLETKRYLVALDDVWDVHLWEKIRFSFPDKQLGSRVMLTTRREDIASSSFGVESHVHKIKPLERGDAWELFSMKAFSSYPNKSCSTEILPLARELVEKCDGLPLAIVALSGLMSSKKSLTEWGKIYNSLNWHLTNNPLLEPMKSILLFSFNDLPYRLKQCFLYFSLFPEDYVIVNK
;
A
#
# COMPACT_ATOMS: atom_id res chain seq x y z
N GLY A 1 3.86 -2.56 2.86
CA GLY A 1 3.40 -3.35 4.01
C GLY A 1 2.71 -2.55 5.13
N SER A 2 2.86 -1.22 5.19
CA SER A 2 2.33 -0.41 6.31
C SER A 2 0.83 -0.11 6.29
N GLY A 3 0.10 -0.46 5.22
CA GLY A 3 -1.36 -0.26 5.15
C GLY A 3 -1.84 0.98 4.38
N LYS A 4 -0.96 1.71 3.67
CA LYS A 4 -1.33 2.89 2.84
C LYS A 4 -2.48 2.61 1.86
N THR A 5 -2.30 1.63 0.97
CA THR A 5 -3.32 1.21 0.00
C THR A 5 -4.61 0.78 0.69
N THR A 6 -4.52 0.08 1.84
CA THR A 6 -5.68 -0.34 2.62
C THR A 6 -6.46 0.85 3.18
N LEU A 7 -5.77 1.89 3.67
CA LEU A 7 -6.41 3.10 4.18
C LEU A 7 -7.16 3.85 3.07
N VAL A 8 -6.52 4.05 1.92
CA VAL A 8 -7.16 4.67 0.75
C VAL A 8 -8.33 3.81 0.26
N ALA A 9 -8.18 2.49 0.22
CA ALA A 9 -9.23 1.56 -0.19
C ALA A 9 -10.45 1.62 0.72
N ARG A 10 -10.25 1.78 2.03
CA ARG A 10 -11.34 1.95 2.99
C ARG A 10 -12.07 3.27 2.73
N THR A 11 -11.34 4.35 2.50
CA THR A 11 -11.91 5.68 2.20
C THR A 11 -12.72 5.65 0.91
N PHE A 12 -12.21 5.02 -0.15
CA PHE A 12 -12.91 4.89 -1.44
C PHE A 12 -14.16 4.01 -1.38
N LYS A 13 -14.24 3.10 -0.41
CA LYS A 13 -15.40 2.22 -0.22
C LYS A 13 -16.45 2.82 0.70
N ASP A 14 -16.13 3.89 1.41
CA ASP A 14 -17.02 4.55 2.36
C ASP A 14 -18.18 5.23 1.61
N GLU A 15 -19.42 4.91 2.01
CA GLU A 15 -20.63 5.39 1.33
C GLU A 15 -20.87 6.90 1.54
N ILE A 16 -20.41 7.47 2.65
CA ILE A 16 -20.51 8.91 2.91
C ILE A 16 -19.54 9.64 1.97
N VAL A 17 -18.30 9.14 1.86
CA VAL A 17 -17.31 9.65 0.90
C VAL A 17 -17.87 9.53 -0.52
N LYS A 18 -18.40 8.36 -0.90
CA LYS A 18 -18.95 8.12 -2.24
C LYS A 18 -20.13 9.03 -2.63
N ARG A 19 -20.92 9.49 -1.67
CA ARG A 19 -22.01 10.43 -1.92
C ARG A 19 -21.52 11.86 -2.10
N HIS A 20 -20.30 12.16 -1.64
CA HIS A 20 -19.76 13.51 -1.69
C HIS A 20 -19.22 13.88 -3.08
N PHE A 21 -18.60 12.94 -3.80
CA PHE A 21 -18.06 13.16 -5.15
C PHE A 21 -18.94 12.52 -6.22
N GLU A 22 -18.90 13.09 -7.41
CA GLU A 22 -19.70 12.64 -8.55
C GLU A 22 -18.99 11.52 -9.30
N CYS A 23 -17.68 11.58 -9.49
CA CYS A 23 -16.92 10.56 -10.19
C CYS A 23 -15.63 10.19 -9.45
N TYR A 24 -15.18 8.95 -9.70
CA TYR A 24 -14.07 8.33 -8.99
C TYR A 24 -13.18 7.62 -9.99
N ALA A 25 -11.87 7.68 -9.76
CA ALA A 25 -10.93 6.83 -10.46
C ALA A 25 -9.90 6.28 -9.48
N TRP A 26 -9.60 4.98 -9.58
CA TRP A 26 -8.52 4.35 -8.85
C TRP A 26 -7.55 3.73 -9.83
N ILE A 27 -6.28 4.12 -9.77
CA ILE A 27 -5.22 3.50 -10.56
C ILE A 27 -4.04 3.15 -9.67
N THR A 28 -3.58 1.91 -9.79
CA THR A 28 -2.24 1.53 -9.34
C THR A 28 -1.22 1.88 -10.42
N VAL A 29 -0.24 2.70 -10.06
CA VAL A 29 0.79 3.20 -10.99
C VAL A 29 1.95 2.22 -11.03
N SER A 30 2.21 1.67 -12.21
CA SER A 30 3.36 0.80 -12.45
C SER A 30 4.68 1.57 -12.30
N GLN A 31 5.74 0.91 -11.84
CA GLN A 31 7.09 1.51 -11.75
C GLN A 31 7.56 2.09 -13.10
N SER A 32 7.37 1.32 -14.18
CA SER A 32 7.48 1.79 -15.56
C SER A 32 6.09 2.04 -16.12
N TYR A 33 5.83 3.24 -16.62
CA TYR A 33 4.54 3.59 -17.20
C TYR A 33 4.70 4.52 -18.41
N VAL A 34 3.73 4.44 -19.31
CA VAL A 34 3.51 5.40 -20.39
C VAL A 34 2.39 6.35 -19.93
N ILE A 35 2.58 7.66 -20.12
CA ILE A 35 1.66 8.67 -19.60
C ILE A 35 0.28 8.50 -20.24
N GLU A 36 0.24 8.29 -21.54
CA GLU A 36 -0.97 8.04 -22.31
C GLU A 36 -1.74 6.84 -21.74
N ASP A 37 -1.06 5.72 -21.45
CA ASP A 37 -1.66 4.53 -20.82
C ASP A 37 -2.25 4.81 -19.44
N LEU A 38 -1.65 5.74 -18.69
CA LEU A 38 -2.21 6.19 -17.42
C LEU A 38 -3.48 7.02 -17.64
N LEU A 39 -3.47 8.01 -18.55
CA LEU A 39 -4.63 8.83 -18.86
C LEU A 39 -5.79 7.98 -19.41
N ARG A 40 -5.49 7.00 -20.26
CA ARG A 40 -6.46 6.04 -20.78
C ARG A 40 -7.13 5.24 -19.68
N ARG A 41 -6.35 4.80 -18.69
CA ARG A 41 -6.90 4.09 -17.53
C ARG A 41 -7.77 5.01 -16.67
N LEU A 42 -7.42 6.30 -16.52
CA LEU A 42 -8.24 7.27 -15.78
C LEU A 42 -9.61 7.42 -16.44
N ILE A 43 -9.63 7.66 -17.76
CA ILE A 43 -10.87 7.78 -18.54
C ILE A 43 -11.74 6.53 -18.36
N LYS A 44 -11.15 5.34 -18.52
CA LYS A 44 -11.87 4.06 -18.35
C LYS A 44 -12.47 3.90 -16.96
N GLU A 45 -11.73 4.24 -15.90
CA GLU A 45 -12.23 4.14 -14.52
C GLU A 45 -13.37 5.13 -14.25
N PHE A 46 -13.28 6.37 -14.74
CA PHE A 46 -14.37 7.33 -14.62
C PHE A 46 -15.64 6.87 -15.34
N CYS A 47 -15.53 6.44 -16.61
CA CYS A 47 -16.66 5.90 -17.37
C CYS A 47 -17.29 4.70 -16.66
N LYS A 48 -16.46 3.75 -16.19
CA LYS A 48 -16.91 2.55 -15.46
C LYS A 48 -17.65 2.91 -14.17
N ALA A 49 -17.15 3.89 -13.41
CA ALA A 49 -17.79 4.32 -12.16
C ALA A 49 -19.20 4.90 -12.40
N LYS A 50 -19.43 5.53 -13.56
CA LYS A 50 -20.72 6.10 -13.95
C LYS A 50 -21.56 5.21 -14.87
N LYS A 51 -21.04 4.05 -15.29
CA LYS A 51 -21.65 3.18 -16.33
C LYS A 51 -21.87 3.92 -17.66
N GLU A 52 -20.94 4.81 -17.99
CA GLU A 52 -20.90 5.54 -19.25
C GLU A 52 -20.08 4.75 -20.29
N GLU A 53 -20.34 5.00 -21.57
CA GLU A 53 -19.53 4.42 -22.63
C GLU A 53 -18.13 5.03 -22.66
N VAL A 54 -17.13 4.19 -22.89
CA VAL A 54 -15.75 4.63 -23.08
C VAL A 54 -15.62 5.16 -24.51
N PRO A 55 -14.93 6.30 -24.74
CA PRO A 55 -14.70 6.82 -26.08
C PRO A 55 -14.09 5.77 -27.03
N ALA A 56 -14.63 5.68 -28.24
CA ALA A 56 -14.12 4.77 -29.28
C ALA A 56 -12.69 5.15 -29.70
N ASP A 57 -11.94 4.17 -30.19
CA ASP A 57 -10.58 4.34 -30.72
C ASP A 57 -9.59 5.06 -29.81
N MET A 58 -9.84 5.03 -28.49
CA MET A 58 -8.94 5.61 -27.52
C MET A 58 -7.51 5.22 -27.85
N ASN A 59 -7.22 3.93 -28.10
CA ASN A 59 -5.88 3.37 -28.38
C ASN A 59 -5.02 4.16 -29.39
N ALA A 60 -5.62 4.89 -30.33
CA ALA A 60 -4.89 5.72 -31.31
C ALA A 60 -4.68 7.18 -30.86
N MET A 61 -5.39 7.65 -29.83
CA MET A 61 -5.35 9.05 -29.37
C MET A 61 -3.98 9.48 -28.82
N SER A 62 -3.59 10.70 -29.15
CA SER A 62 -2.43 11.40 -28.61
C SER A 62 -2.64 11.82 -27.14
N TYR A 63 -1.55 12.20 -26.47
CA TYR A 63 -1.60 12.79 -25.14
C TYR A 63 -2.58 13.98 -25.05
N ASN A 64 -2.56 14.89 -26.03
CA ASN A 64 -3.39 16.10 -26.01
C ASN A 64 -4.88 15.76 -26.11
N GLU A 65 -5.26 14.80 -26.96
CA GLU A 65 -6.65 14.36 -27.09
C GLU A 65 -7.15 13.70 -25.79
N LEU A 66 -6.32 12.85 -25.17
CA LEU A 66 -6.65 12.22 -23.88
C LEU A 66 -6.77 13.26 -22.75
N LEU A 67 -5.89 14.26 -22.75
CA LEU A 67 -5.91 15.37 -21.83
C LEU A 67 -7.20 16.17 -21.97
N GLU A 68 -7.58 16.54 -23.19
CA GLU A 68 -8.80 17.30 -23.48
C GLU A 68 -10.05 16.54 -23.03
N ILE A 69 -10.12 15.23 -23.28
CA ILE A 69 -11.22 14.37 -22.80
C ILE A 69 -11.33 14.43 -21.27
N LEU A 70 -10.22 14.25 -20.55
CA LEU A 70 -10.22 14.28 -19.09
C LEU A 70 -10.62 15.65 -18.54
N VAL A 71 -10.06 16.73 -19.08
CA VAL A 71 -10.37 18.09 -18.64
C VAL A 71 -11.85 18.39 -18.85
N ASN A 72 -12.37 18.17 -20.06
CA ASN A 72 -13.78 18.42 -20.38
C ASN A 72 -14.72 17.56 -19.52
N TYR A 73 -14.35 16.29 -19.27
CA TYR A 73 -15.15 15.40 -18.44
C TYR A 73 -15.21 15.84 -16.98
N LEU A 74 -14.09 16.30 -16.42
CA LEU A 74 -13.93 16.64 -15.01
C LEU A 74 -14.29 18.09 -14.68
N GLU A 75 -14.38 18.97 -15.68
CA GLU A 75 -14.53 20.41 -15.48
C GLU A 75 -15.72 20.79 -14.59
N THR A 76 -16.84 20.09 -14.74
CA THR A 76 -18.09 20.38 -14.03
C THR A 76 -18.36 19.44 -12.86
N LYS A 77 -17.44 18.51 -12.56
CA LYS A 77 -17.65 17.43 -11.60
C LYS A 77 -16.73 17.56 -10.41
N ARG A 78 -17.27 17.31 -9.21
CA ARG A 78 -16.44 17.01 -8.05
C ARG A 78 -15.89 15.59 -8.18
N TYR A 79 -14.58 15.43 -8.32
CA TYR A 79 -13.93 14.13 -8.54
C TYR A 79 -13.01 13.70 -7.39
N LEU A 80 -12.90 12.39 -7.19
CA LEU A 80 -11.92 11.78 -6.29
C LEU A 80 -11.05 10.78 -7.03
N VAL A 81 -9.73 10.98 -7.03
CA VAL A 81 -8.77 10.14 -7.75
C VAL A 81 -7.78 9.52 -6.77
N ALA A 82 -7.54 8.21 -6.87
CA ALA A 82 -6.48 7.52 -6.17
C ALA A 82 -5.39 7.10 -7.16
N LEU A 83 -4.18 7.60 -6.92
CA LEU A 83 -2.95 7.17 -7.57
C LEU A 83 -2.15 6.32 -6.57
N ASP A 84 -2.28 5.01 -6.69
CA ASP A 84 -1.76 4.05 -5.73
C ASP A 84 -0.36 3.53 -6.13
N ASP A 85 0.53 3.40 -5.15
CA ASP A 85 1.92 2.92 -5.24
C ASP A 85 2.77 3.71 -6.24
N VAL A 86 2.84 5.03 -6.11
CA VAL A 86 3.63 5.93 -6.98
C VAL A 86 5.13 5.88 -6.64
N TRP A 87 5.95 5.72 -7.70
CA TRP A 87 7.41 5.62 -7.65
C TRP A 87 8.15 6.78 -8.31
N ASP A 88 7.51 7.51 -9.24
CA ASP A 88 8.11 8.61 -9.99
C ASP A 88 7.74 9.95 -9.36
N VAL A 89 8.76 10.71 -8.91
CA VAL A 89 8.59 12.06 -8.34
C VAL A 89 8.00 13.06 -9.33
N HIS A 90 8.19 12.84 -10.63
CA HIS A 90 7.67 13.70 -11.69
C HIS A 90 6.27 13.29 -12.17
N LEU A 91 5.67 12.24 -11.61
CA LEU A 91 4.35 11.76 -12.05
C LEU A 91 3.33 12.90 -12.03
N TRP A 92 3.24 13.63 -10.92
CA TRP A 92 2.25 14.68 -10.76
C TRP A 92 2.45 15.82 -11.77
N GLU A 93 3.68 16.26 -12.00
CA GLU A 93 4.00 17.31 -12.98
C GLU A 93 3.50 16.96 -14.39
N LYS A 94 3.59 15.68 -14.76
CA LYS A 94 3.18 15.15 -16.07
C LYS A 94 1.66 15.09 -16.27
N ILE A 95 0.89 14.91 -15.20
CA ILE A 95 -0.56 14.63 -15.28
C ILE A 95 -1.45 15.69 -14.62
N ARG A 96 -0.88 16.63 -13.86
CA ARG A 96 -1.66 17.63 -13.12
C ARG A 96 -2.63 18.41 -14.01
N PHE A 97 -2.27 18.65 -15.27
CA PHE A 97 -3.11 19.37 -16.22
C PHE A 97 -4.36 18.59 -16.61
N SER A 98 -4.40 17.28 -16.40
CA SER A 98 -5.59 16.44 -16.60
C SER A 98 -6.63 16.60 -15.49
N PHE A 99 -6.31 17.32 -14.42
CA PHE A 99 -7.16 17.51 -13.24
C PHE A 99 -7.48 18.99 -13.05
N PRO A 100 -8.58 19.50 -13.65
CA PRO A 100 -8.96 20.90 -13.51
C PRO A 100 -9.37 21.20 -12.06
N ASP A 101 -8.87 22.31 -11.50
CA ASP A 101 -9.32 22.83 -10.21
C ASP A 101 -10.30 24.00 -10.43
N LYS A 102 -11.60 23.67 -10.41
CA LYS A 102 -12.70 24.65 -10.46
C LYS A 102 -13.26 24.96 -9.07
N GLN A 103 -12.50 24.67 -8.01
CA GLN A 103 -12.91 24.86 -6.61
C GLN A 103 -14.20 24.11 -6.22
N LEU A 104 -14.53 23.04 -6.94
CA LEU A 104 -15.70 22.21 -6.66
C LEU A 104 -15.49 21.31 -5.44
N GLY A 105 -14.28 21.22 -4.89
CA GLY A 105 -13.93 20.33 -3.78
C GLY A 105 -13.33 18.98 -4.21
N SER A 106 -12.82 18.89 -5.44
CA SER A 106 -12.16 17.68 -5.96
C SER A 106 -10.89 17.34 -5.17
N ARG A 107 -10.51 16.05 -5.18
CA ARG A 107 -9.36 15.54 -4.42
C ARG A 107 -8.59 14.51 -5.23
N VAL A 108 -7.25 14.57 -5.13
CA VAL A 108 -6.35 13.51 -5.60
C VAL A 108 -5.61 12.96 -4.38
N MET A 109 -5.70 11.66 -4.18
CA MET A 109 -4.98 10.92 -3.15
C MET A 109 -3.84 10.14 -3.81
N LEU A 110 -2.64 10.27 -3.26
CA LEU A 110 -1.47 9.55 -3.72
C LEU A 110 -0.95 8.65 -2.59
N THR A 111 -0.67 7.39 -2.90
CA THR A 111 0.08 6.53 -1.98
C THR A 111 1.48 6.32 -2.51
N THR A 112 2.49 6.48 -1.66
CA THR A 112 3.89 6.24 -2.02
C THR A 112 4.66 5.72 -0.81
N ARG A 113 5.78 5.05 -1.09
CA ARG A 113 6.74 4.61 -0.09
C ARG A 113 7.90 5.59 0.07
N ARG A 114 8.03 6.54 -0.85
CA ARG A 114 9.17 7.43 -0.92
C ARG A 114 8.82 8.80 -0.34
N GLU A 115 9.62 9.25 0.62
CA GLU A 115 9.41 10.52 1.32
C GLU A 115 9.67 11.72 0.39
N ASP A 116 10.56 11.58 -0.59
CA ASP A 116 10.86 12.63 -1.58
C ASP A 116 9.65 12.96 -2.46
N ILE A 117 8.84 11.96 -2.83
CA ILE A 117 7.57 12.16 -3.53
C ILE A 117 6.56 12.86 -2.62
N ALA A 118 6.42 12.38 -1.38
CA ALA A 118 5.49 12.97 -0.41
C ALA A 118 5.84 14.44 -0.08
N SER A 119 7.12 14.79 -0.12
CA SER A 119 7.64 16.14 0.18
C SER A 119 7.74 17.04 -1.06
N SER A 120 7.34 16.55 -2.23
CA SER A 120 7.44 17.30 -3.48
C SER A 120 6.45 18.48 -3.52
N SER A 121 6.78 19.52 -4.30
CA SER A 121 5.86 20.63 -4.53
C SER A 121 4.83 20.23 -5.57
N PHE A 122 3.60 19.97 -5.14
CA PHE A 122 2.50 19.64 -6.04
C PHE A 122 1.94 20.87 -6.78
N GLY A 123 2.35 22.09 -6.43
CA GLY A 123 1.80 23.31 -7.01
C GLY A 123 0.32 23.56 -6.69
N VAL A 124 -0.23 22.82 -5.72
CA VAL A 124 -1.58 22.92 -5.17
C VAL A 124 -1.52 22.69 -3.66
N GLU A 125 -2.58 23.05 -2.94
CA GLU A 125 -2.69 22.70 -1.52
C GLU A 125 -2.61 21.18 -1.36
N SER A 126 -1.71 20.72 -0.49
CA SER A 126 -1.44 19.30 -0.28
C SER A 126 -1.21 18.99 1.20
N HIS A 127 -1.59 17.78 1.60
CA HIS A 127 -1.43 17.28 2.95
C HIS A 127 -0.78 15.89 2.93
N VAL A 128 0.28 15.73 3.73
CA VAL A 128 0.99 14.47 3.86
C VAL A 128 0.55 13.73 5.11
N HIS A 129 -0.08 12.57 4.93
CA HIS A 129 -0.43 11.68 6.02
C HIS A 129 0.61 10.55 6.18
N LYS A 130 1.45 10.66 7.21
CA LYS A 130 2.45 9.63 7.53
C LYS A 130 1.80 8.46 8.26
N ILE A 131 1.74 7.31 7.59
CA ILE A 131 1.25 6.06 8.19
C ILE A 131 2.24 5.56 9.23
N LYS A 132 1.77 5.45 10.48
CA LYS A 132 2.51 4.83 11.58
C LYS A 132 2.27 3.32 11.62
N PRO A 133 3.21 2.53 12.17
CA PRO A 133 2.94 1.15 12.56
C PRO A 133 1.75 1.07 13.52
N LEU A 134 1.10 -0.10 13.57
CA LEU A 134 0.04 -0.36 14.53
C LEU A 134 0.58 -0.37 15.94
N GLU A 135 -0.18 0.19 16.87
CA GLU A 135 0.13 0.07 18.29
C GLU A 135 -0.03 -1.39 18.76
N ARG A 136 0.59 -1.73 19.89
CA ARG A 136 0.59 -3.11 20.42
C ARG A 136 -0.80 -3.72 20.58
N GLY A 137 -1.79 -2.90 20.94
CA GLY A 137 -3.19 -3.33 21.05
C GLY A 137 -3.77 -3.75 19.70
N ASP A 138 -3.75 -2.84 18.73
CA ASP A 138 -4.28 -3.06 17.38
C ASP A 138 -3.53 -4.16 16.63
N ALA A 139 -2.21 -4.25 16.82
CA ALA A 139 -1.38 -5.30 16.24
C ALA A 139 -1.80 -6.68 16.76
N TRP A 140 -2.04 -6.80 18.07
CA TRP A 140 -2.54 -8.02 18.68
C TRP A 140 -3.96 -8.36 18.24
N GLU A 141 -4.85 -7.38 18.14
CA GLU A 141 -6.21 -7.59 17.67
C GLU A 141 -6.21 -8.13 16.24
N LEU A 142 -5.46 -7.47 15.33
CA LEU A 142 -5.31 -7.90 13.95
C LEU A 142 -4.75 -9.33 13.87
N PHE A 143 -3.71 -9.62 14.65
CA PHE A 143 -3.12 -10.95 14.69
C PHE A 143 -4.12 -12.00 15.15
N SER A 144 -4.77 -11.76 16.29
CA SER A 144 -5.68 -12.71 16.94
C SER A 144 -6.89 -13.01 16.07
N MET A 145 -7.48 -11.98 15.46
CA MET A 145 -8.60 -12.11 14.54
C MET A 145 -8.27 -13.05 13.38
N LYS A 146 -7.04 -13.02 12.87
CA LYS A 146 -6.61 -13.84 11.73
C LYS A 146 -6.12 -15.22 12.15
N ALA A 147 -5.18 -15.29 13.09
CA ALA A 147 -4.54 -16.52 13.53
C ALA A 147 -5.53 -17.47 14.20
N PHE A 148 -6.45 -16.94 15.01
CA PHE A 148 -7.38 -17.76 15.78
C PHE A 148 -8.74 -17.90 15.12
N SER A 149 -8.92 -17.42 13.88
CA SER A 149 -10.20 -17.51 13.16
C SER A 149 -10.78 -18.93 13.07
N SER A 150 -9.90 -19.95 13.01
CA SER A 150 -10.25 -21.38 12.96
C SER A 150 -10.20 -22.09 14.32
N TYR A 151 -9.96 -21.36 15.41
CA TYR A 151 -9.87 -21.94 16.75
C TYR A 151 -11.23 -21.97 17.43
N PRO A 152 -11.47 -22.94 18.34
CA PRO A 152 -12.58 -22.86 19.28
C PRO A 152 -12.54 -21.51 20.01
N ASN A 153 -13.69 -20.84 20.13
CA ASN A 153 -13.83 -19.52 20.78
C ASN A 153 -12.99 -18.38 20.18
N LYS A 154 -12.37 -18.57 19.01
CA LYS A 154 -11.51 -17.58 18.35
C LYS A 154 -10.35 -17.08 19.22
N SER A 155 -9.81 -17.95 20.08
CA SER A 155 -8.71 -17.62 20.99
C SER A 155 -7.73 -18.80 21.15
N CYS A 156 -6.50 -18.51 21.55
CA CYS A 156 -5.53 -19.53 21.96
C CYS A 156 -5.65 -19.88 23.45
N SER A 157 -4.97 -20.95 23.87
CA SER A 157 -4.83 -21.30 25.29
C SER A 157 -3.91 -20.32 26.03
N THR A 158 -4.02 -20.28 27.35
CA THR A 158 -3.16 -19.48 28.23
C THR A 158 -1.67 -19.82 28.09
N GLU A 159 -1.35 -21.07 27.73
CA GLU A 159 0.02 -21.53 27.50
C GLU A 159 0.63 -20.96 26.22
N ILE A 160 -0.16 -20.79 25.15
CA ILE A 160 0.30 -20.27 23.86
C ILE A 160 0.39 -18.74 23.87
N LEU A 161 -0.43 -18.08 24.69
CA LEU A 161 -0.59 -16.63 24.70
C LEU A 161 0.73 -15.83 24.83
N PRO A 162 1.67 -16.16 25.74
CA PRO A 162 2.93 -15.43 25.85
C PRO A 162 3.77 -15.52 24.57
N LEU A 163 3.93 -16.74 24.04
CA LEU A 163 4.70 -16.97 22.81
C LEU A 163 4.05 -16.29 21.60
N ALA A 164 2.73 -16.27 21.54
CA ALA A 164 1.99 -15.55 20.51
C ALA A 164 2.22 -14.03 20.59
N ARG A 165 2.27 -13.46 21.79
CA ARG A 165 2.56 -12.03 22.00
C ARG A 165 3.97 -11.69 21.52
N GLU A 166 4.98 -12.49 21.87
CA GLU A 166 6.36 -12.27 21.43
C GLU A 166 6.49 -12.32 19.90
N LEU A 167 5.81 -13.26 19.24
CA LEU A 167 5.77 -13.35 17.78
C LEU A 167 5.14 -12.09 17.14
N VAL A 168 4.10 -11.54 17.75
CA VAL A 168 3.47 -10.29 17.28
C VAL A 168 4.39 -9.10 17.48
N GLU A 169 5.14 -9.05 18.60
CA GLU A 169 6.11 -7.99 18.85
C GLU A 169 7.23 -7.98 17.81
N LYS A 170 7.69 -9.15 17.34
CA LYS A 170 8.64 -9.25 16.22
C LYS A 170 8.13 -8.68 14.88
N CYS A 171 6.83 -8.46 14.73
CA CYS A 171 6.28 -7.83 13.52
C CYS A 171 6.37 -6.30 13.52
N ASP A 172 6.79 -5.69 14.63
CA ASP A 172 6.97 -4.24 14.83
C ASP A 172 5.77 -3.40 14.32
N GLY A 173 4.55 -3.88 14.61
CA GLY A 173 3.32 -3.19 14.23
C GLY A 173 3.02 -3.14 12.72
N LEU A 174 3.81 -3.80 11.86
CA LEU A 174 3.60 -3.77 10.41
C LEU A 174 2.44 -4.71 10.00
N PRO A 175 1.33 -4.18 9.44
CA PRO A 175 0.15 -5.00 9.13
C PRO A 175 0.44 -6.19 8.21
N LEU A 176 1.30 -6.01 7.21
CA LEU A 176 1.66 -7.09 6.30
C LEU A 176 2.41 -8.24 7.00
N ALA A 177 3.35 -7.92 7.89
CA ALA A 177 4.10 -8.92 8.65
C ALA A 177 3.16 -9.67 9.61
N ILE A 178 2.29 -8.93 10.30
CA ILE A 178 1.28 -9.49 11.21
C ILE A 178 0.38 -10.47 10.48
N VAL A 179 -0.23 -10.06 9.35
CA VAL A 179 -1.16 -10.92 8.60
C VAL A 179 -0.46 -12.16 8.05
N ALA A 180 0.78 -12.03 7.55
CA ALA A 180 1.54 -13.15 7.04
C ALA A 180 1.86 -14.17 8.14
N LEU A 181 2.31 -13.68 9.31
CA LEU A 181 2.58 -14.53 10.46
C LEU A 181 1.29 -15.17 11.00
N SER A 182 0.20 -14.42 11.11
CA SER A 182 -1.10 -14.98 11.49
C SER A 182 -1.56 -16.11 10.56
N GLY A 183 -1.35 -15.94 9.26
CA GLY A 183 -1.63 -16.97 8.26
C GLY A 183 -0.85 -18.25 8.54
N LEU A 184 0.47 -18.11 8.79
CA LEU A 184 1.35 -19.22 9.15
C LEU A 184 0.90 -19.93 10.44
N MET A 185 0.49 -19.14 11.45
CA MET A 185 0.09 -19.67 12.76
C MET A 185 -1.31 -20.26 12.79
N SER A 186 -2.18 -19.94 11.82
CA SER A 186 -3.60 -20.30 11.87
C SER A 186 -3.90 -21.80 11.91
N SER A 187 -2.96 -22.62 11.42
CA SER A 187 -3.06 -24.09 11.40
C SER A 187 -2.46 -24.77 12.63
N LYS A 188 -1.62 -24.09 13.42
CA LYS A 188 -0.91 -24.67 14.56
C LYS A 188 -1.82 -24.70 15.76
N LYS A 189 -1.87 -25.76 16.57
CA LYS A 189 -2.81 -25.83 17.72
C LYS A 189 -2.13 -26.11 19.05
N SER A 190 -0.90 -26.60 19.05
CA SER A 190 -0.15 -26.96 20.25
C SER A 190 1.00 -26.01 20.54
N LEU A 191 1.38 -25.89 21.82
CA LEU A 191 2.56 -25.12 22.24
C LEU A 191 3.83 -25.57 21.52
N THR A 192 4.00 -26.88 21.31
CA THR A 192 5.14 -27.45 20.60
C THR A 192 5.23 -26.98 19.14
N GLU A 193 4.10 -26.92 18.43
CA GLU A 193 4.08 -26.41 17.05
C GLU A 193 4.40 -24.92 16.99
N TRP A 194 3.86 -24.15 17.94
CA TRP A 194 4.16 -22.73 18.05
C TRP A 194 5.65 -22.49 18.35
N GLY A 195 6.21 -23.23 19.30
CA GLY A 195 7.62 -23.16 19.66
C GLY A 195 8.55 -23.52 18.50
N LYS A 196 8.19 -24.49 17.66
CA LYS A 196 8.93 -24.81 16.44
C LYS A 196 9.01 -23.61 15.49
N ILE A 197 7.89 -22.93 15.25
CA ILE A 197 7.86 -21.75 14.37
C ILE A 197 8.71 -20.63 14.96
N TYR A 198 8.56 -20.36 16.25
CA TYR A 198 9.34 -19.33 16.94
C TYR A 198 10.85 -19.57 16.83
N ASN A 199 11.31 -20.77 17.18
CA ASN A 199 12.73 -21.11 17.17
C ASN A 199 13.34 -21.16 15.76
N SER A 200 12.51 -21.32 14.72
CA SER A 200 12.95 -21.43 13.33
C SER A 200 12.38 -20.32 12.43
N LEU A 201 12.02 -19.18 13.02
CA LEU A 201 11.33 -18.10 12.32
C LEU A 201 12.11 -17.63 11.09
N ASN A 202 13.43 -17.46 11.20
CA ASN A 202 14.30 -17.06 10.07
C ASN A 202 14.29 -18.08 8.92
N TRP A 203 14.21 -19.37 9.24
CA TRP A 203 14.10 -20.42 8.22
C TRP A 203 12.76 -20.32 7.49
N HIS A 204 11.66 -20.12 8.22
CA HIS A 204 10.33 -19.91 7.63
C HIS A 204 10.28 -18.62 6.80
N LEU A 205 10.84 -17.53 7.32
CA LEU A 205 10.99 -16.26 6.59
C LEU A 205 11.80 -16.39 5.31
N THR A 206 12.57 -17.46 5.11
CA THR A 206 13.35 -17.70 3.89
C THR A 206 12.72 -18.76 2.99
N ASN A 207 12.02 -19.76 3.54
CA ASN A 207 11.62 -20.96 2.80
C ASN A 207 10.10 -21.20 2.74
N ASN A 208 9.28 -20.44 3.48
CA ASN A 208 7.85 -20.68 3.53
C ASN A 208 7.09 -19.94 2.41
N PRO A 209 6.34 -20.65 1.53
CA PRO A 209 5.55 -20.04 0.47
C PRO A 209 4.53 -19.00 0.95
N LEU A 210 3.98 -19.18 2.15
CA LEU A 210 2.99 -18.25 2.73
C LEU A 210 3.58 -16.86 3.01
N LEU A 211 4.91 -16.76 3.12
CA LEU A 211 5.62 -15.51 3.41
C LEU A 211 6.22 -14.88 2.13
N GLU A 212 6.09 -15.52 0.97
CA GLU A 212 6.58 -15.00 -0.32
C GLU A 212 6.04 -13.62 -0.69
N PRO A 213 4.73 -13.30 -0.52
CA PRO A 213 4.22 -11.98 -0.85
C PRO A 213 4.93 -10.86 -0.07
N MET A 214 5.26 -11.11 1.21
CA MET A 214 6.02 -10.17 2.03
C MET A 214 7.43 -9.97 1.48
N LYS A 215 8.13 -11.06 1.16
CA LYS A 215 9.48 -11.00 0.57
C LYS A 215 9.48 -10.24 -0.75
N SER A 216 8.55 -10.55 -1.65
CA SER A 216 8.47 -9.90 -2.96
C SER A 216 8.32 -8.39 -2.80
N ILE A 217 7.43 -7.94 -1.90
CA ILE A 217 7.21 -6.51 -1.64
C ILE A 217 8.47 -5.81 -1.10
N LEU A 218 9.22 -6.47 -0.21
CA LEU A 218 10.47 -5.94 0.33
C LEU A 218 11.56 -5.91 -0.75
N LEU A 219 11.67 -6.98 -1.55
CA LEU A 219 12.61 -7.09 -2.65
C LEU A 219 12.39 -6.02 -3.73
N PHE A 220 11.14 -5.68 -4.07
CA PHE A 220 10.84 -4.56 -4.96
C PHE A 220 11.39 -3.23 -4.42
N SER A 221 11.27 -3.02 -3.11
CA SER A 221 11.77 -1.80 -2.46
C SER A 221 13.30 -1.75 -2.46
N PHE A 222 13.96 -2.89 -2.20
CA PHE A 222 15.42 -3.01 -2.32
C PHE A 222 15.91 -2.80 -3.75
N ASN A 223 15.17 -3.33 -4.74
CA ASN A 223 15.56 -3.22 -6.14
C ASN A 223 15.49 -1.80 -6.70
N ASP A 224 14.60 -0.96 -6.16
CA ASP A 224 14.47 0.46 -6.52
C ASP A 224 15.62 1.33 -5.96
N LEU A 225 16.35 0.85 -4.95
CA LEU A 225 17.47 1.61 -4.40
C LEU A 225 18.55 1.85 -5.47
N PRO A 226 19.18 3.04 -5.48
CA PRO A 226 20.41 3.28 -6.24
C PRO A 226 21.46 2.20 -5.96
N TYR A 227 22.23 1.81 -6.97
CA TYR A 227 23.21 0.71 -6.89
C TYR A 227 24.13 0.81 -5.65
N ARG A 228 24.65 2.00 -5.34
CA ARG A 228 25.50 2.22 -4.17
C ARG A 228 24.76 1.99 -2.85
N LEU A 229 23.50 2.41 -2.76
CA LEU A 229 22.69 2.23 -1.55
C LEU A 229 22.32 0.76 -1.32
N LYS A 230 22.23 -0.07 -2.37
CA LYS A 230 22.06 -1.53 -2.20
C LYS A 230 23.22 -2.15 -1.42
N GLN A 231 24.46 -1.74 -1.74
CA GLN A 231 25.65 -2.22 -1.02
C GLN A 231 25.65 -1.74 0.44
N CYS A 232 25.35 -0.46 0.67
CA CYS A 232 25.21 0.07 2.02
C CYS A 232 24.11 -0.65 2.82
N PHE A 233 22.97 -0.94 2.19
CA PHE A 233 21.88 -1.68 2.83
C PHE A 233 22.30 -3.10 3.23
N LEU A 234 22.98 -3.83 2.32
CA LEU A 234 23.45 -5.18 2.59
C LEU A 234 24.52 -5.23 3.68
N TYR A 235 25.31 -4.17 3.86
CA TYR A 235 26.26 -4.09 4.98
C TYR A 235 25.57 -4.25 6.34
N PHE A 236 24.32 -3.79 6.48
CA PHE A 236 23.56 -3.94 7.71
C PHE A 236 23.22 -5.40 8.06
N SER A 237 23.26 -6.33 7.10
CA SER A 237 23.05 -7.75 7.36
C SER A 237 24.19 -8.42 8.14
N LEU A 238 25.32 -7.74 8.31
CA LEU A 238 26.46 -8.20 9.11
C LEU A 238 26.28 -7.94 10.61
N PHE A 239 25.31 -7.10 11.00
CA PHE A 239 25.06 -6.79 12.40
C PHE A 239 24.04 -7.78 13.00
N PRO A 240 24.12 -8.06 14.32
CA PRO A 240 23.08 -8.80 15.03
C PRO A 240 21.71 -8.12 14.94
N GLU A 241 20.64 -8.92 15.13
CA GLU A 241 19.27 -8.40 15.31
C GLU A 241 19.24 -7.36 16.43
N ASP A 242 18.55 -6.23 16.21
CA ASP A 242 18.41 -5.09 17.12
C ASP A 242 19.72 -4.40 17.57
N TYR A 243 20.82 -4.60 16.83
CA TYR A 243 22.07 -3.90 17.11
C TYR A 243 21.97 -2.39 16.82
N VAL A 244 22.26 -1.56 17.84
CA VAL A 244 22.28 -0.10 17.70
C VAL A 244 23.55 0.34 16.98
N ILE A 245 23.40 0.82 15.75
CA ILE A 245 24.51 1.35 14.95
C ILE A 245 24.73 2.82 15.30
N VAL A 246 25.85 3.12 15.93
CA VAL A 246 26.28 4.48 16.25
C VAL A 246 27.11 5.06 15.10
N ASN A 247 26.68 6.21 14.58
CA ASN A 247 27.49 6.98 13.64
C ASN A 247 28.54 7.75 14.44
N LYS A 248 29.82 7.47 14.21
CA LYS A 248 30.94 8.16 14.86
C LYS A 248 31.38 9.37 14.05
#